data_AF-A0A1V2LBC5-F1
#
_entry.id   AF-A0A1V2LBC5-F1
#
_cell.length_a   1.000
_cell.length_b   1.000
_cell.length_c   1.000
_cell.angle_alpha   90.00
_cell.angle_beta   90.00
_cell.angle_gamma   90.00
#
_symmetry.space_group_name_H-M   'P 1'
#
loop_
_entity.id
_entity.type
_entity.pdbx_description
1 polymer ?
#
loop_
_entity_poly.entity_id
_entity_poly.type
_entity_poly.pdbx_seq_one_letter_code
_entity_poly.pdbx_strand_id
1 'polypeptide(L)'
;MSTNASVPETDIVMKDNDSLESEDTAAMRKALRNKILAIGRVSRMFSVLRDEAENVEKLRNYSGGVLPRGALLGGSEEIRRSISTFEEARRADLKNEAMPPLREDVHKQDDARARDLREQIDKEVSNVQQFRNSPRQYSTSSIKK
;
A
#
# COMPACT_ATOMS: atom_id res chain seq x y z
N MET A 1 11.12 -1.96 -1.94
CA MET A 1 10.85 -2.16 -3.38
C MET A 1 10.20 -0.88 -3.89
N SER A 2 10.98 -0.02 -4.54
CA SER A 2 10.54 1.26 -5.09
C SER A 2 9.93 1.00 -6.47
N THR A 3 8.62 1.13 -6.60
CA THR A 3 7.99 1.21 -7.91
C THR A 3 8.07 2.66 -8.36
N ASN A 4 9.13 3.01 -9.09
CA ASN A 4 9.04 4.11 -10.05
C ASN A 4 7.81 3.81 -10.89
N ALA A 5 6.69 4.47 -10.61
CA ALA A 5 5.61 4.58 -11.56
C ALA A 5 6.14 5.49 -12.67
N SER A 6 7.00 4.91 -13.52
CA SER A 6 7.24 5.38 -14.86
C SER A 6 5.85 5.47 -15.47
N VAL A 7 5.27 6.66 -15.45
CA VAL A 7 4.06 6.97 -16.19
C VAL A 7 4.34 6.43 -17.58
N PRO A 8 3.59 5.43 -18.06
CA PRO A 8 3.85 4.95 -19.40
C PRO A 8 3.63 6.15 -20.32
N GLU A 9 4.68 6.57 -21.01
CA GLU A 9 4.57 7.30 -22.28
C GLU A 9 3.77 6.38 -23.20
N THR A 10 2.46 6.30 -22.99
CA THR A 10 1.54 5.76 -23.97
C THR A 10 1.46 6.80 -25.05
N ASP A 11 2.51 6.87 -25.88
CA ASP A 11 2.37 7.43 -27.19
C ASP A 11 1.23 6.65 -27.84
N ILE A 12 0.16 7.36 -28.14
CA ILE A 12 -0.98 6.79 -28.85
C ILE A 12 -0.46 6.54 -30.27
N VAL A 13 0.14 5.36 -30.47
CA VAL A 13 0.62 4.89 -31.77
C VAL A 13 -0.61 4.57 -32.60
N MET A 14 -1.23 5.60 -33.21
CA MET A 14 -2.25 5.33 -34.22
C MET A 14 -1.51 4.90 -35.49
N LYS A 15 -1.83 3.69 -35.96
CA LYS A 15 -1.20 3.07 -37.13
C LYS A 15 -1.64 3.83 -38.39
N ASP A 16 -0.69 4.40 -39.11
CA ASP A 16 -0.97 5.16 -40.33
C ASP A 16 -1.41 4.18 -41.43
N ASN A 17 -2.70 4.20 -41.76
CA ASN A 17 -3.27 3.43 -42.85
C ASN A 17 -3.51 4.39 -44.02
N ASP A 18 -2.43 4.71 -44.74
CA ASP A 18 -2.41 5.73 -45.78
C ASP A 18 -2.78 5.08 -47.13
N SER A 19 -4.08 4.90 -47.36
CA SER A 19 -4.62 4.55 -48.68
C SER A 19 -5.00 5.83 -49.42
N LEU A 20 -4.22 6.16 -50.46
CA LEU A 20 -4.51 7.03 -51.61
C LEU A 20 -5.57 8.13 -51.38
N GLU A 21 -5.16 9.26 -50.80
CA GLU A 21 -5.96 10.48 -50.84
C GLU A 21 -5.16 11.70 -51.31
N SER A 22 -5.87 12.76 -51.72
CA SER A 22 -5.26 14.00 -52.19
C SER A 22 -4.39 14.65 -51.10
N GLU A 23 -3.30 15.32 -51.51
CA GLU A 23 -2.34 15.93 -50.57
C GLU A 23 -3.01 16.89 -49.57
N ASP A 24 -4.07 17.58 -50.00
CA ASP A 24 -4.85 18.49 -49.16
C ASP A 24 -5.62 17.76 -48.03
N THR A 25 -6.22 16.59 -48.29
CA THR A 25 -6.93 15.84 -47.25
C THR A 25 -5.96 15.14 -46.30
N ALA A 26 -4.79 14.72 -46.81
CA ALA A 26 -3.71 14.19 -45.99
C ALA A 26 -3.16 15.25 -45.01
N ALA A 27 -2.92 16.48 -45.49
CA ALA A 27 -2.51 17.60 -44.66
C ALA A 27 -3.55 17.96 -43.59
N MET A 28 -4.83 18.00 -43.97
CA MET A 28 -5.93 18.28 -43.03
C MET A 28 -6.08 17.18 -41.97
N ARG A 29 -5.96 15.90 -42.33
CA ARG A 29 -5.97 14.77 -41.38
C ARG A 29 -4.80 14.84 -40.42
N LYS A 30 -3.59 15.16 -40.90
CA LYS A 30 -2.41 15.35 -40.04
C LYS A 30 -2.62 16.50 -39.06
N ALA A 31 -3.18 17.62 -39.50
CA ALA A 31 -3.50 18.74 -38.63
C ALA A 31 -4.55 18.37 -37.57
N LEU A 32 -5.61 17.64 -37.94
CA LEU A 32 -6.63 17.17 -37.01
C LEU A 32 -6.04 16.19 -35.98
N ARG A 33 -5.24 15.23 -36.43
CA ARG A 33 -4.57 14.27 -35.55
C ARG A 33 -3.66 14.97 -34.54
N ASN A 34 -2.88 15.94 -34.99
CA ASN A 34 -2.03 16.73 -34.10
C ASN A 34 -2.85 17.51 -33.07
N LYS A 35 -4.02 18.04 -33.45
CA LYS A 35 -4.95 18.67 -32.51
C LYS A 35 -5.45 17.67 -31.46
N ILE A 36 -5.87 16.48 -31.86
CA ILE A 36 -6.33 15.43 -30.93
C ILE A 36 -5.20 15.01 -29.98
N LEU A 37 -4.00 14.79 -30.50
CA LEU A 37 -2.83 14.45 -29.68
C LEU A 37 -2.45 15.57 -28.71
N ALA A 38 -2.51 16.82 -29.16
CA ALA A 38 -2.25 17.98 -28.30
C ALA A 38 -3.30 18.06 -27.16
N ILE A 39 -4.58 17.91 -27.48
CA ILE A 39 -5.66 17.88 -26.48
C ILE A 39 -5.44 16.72 -25.49
N GLY A 40 -5.07 15.53 -25.96
CA GLY A 40 -4.80 14.38 -25.10
C GLY A 40 -3.63 14.61 -24.15
N ARG A 41 -2.53 15.19 -24.64
CA ARG A 41 -1.35 15.54 -23.82
C ARG A 41 -1.70 16.58 -22.77
N VAL A 42 -2.40 17.65 -23.16
CA VAL A 42 -2.84 18.72 -22.25
C VAL A 42 -3.80 18.18 -21.19
N SER A 43 -4.76 17.33 -21.59
CA SER A 43 -5.68 16.66 -20.67
C SER A 43 -4.93 15.84 -19.61
N ARG A 44 -3.93 15.04 -20.02
CA ARG A 44 -3.11 14.28 -19.07
C ARG A 44 -2.32 15.19 -18.13
N MET A 45 -1.75 16.29 -18.63
CA MET A 45 -1.04 17.27 -17.79
C MET A 45 -1.99 17.88 -16.74
N PHE A 46 -3.21 18.24 -17.12
CA PHE A 46 -4.21 18.75 -16.18
C PHE A 46 -4.59 17.72 -15.10
N SER A 47 -4.76 16.44 -15.47
CA SER A 47 -5.01 15.38 -14.49
C SER A 47 -3.88 15.27 -13.47
N VAL A 48 -2.62 15.27 -13.92
CA VAL A 48 -1.45 15.20 -13.02
C VAL A 48 -1.40 16.41 -12.09
N LEU A 49 -1.57 17.62 -12.62
CA LEU A 49 -1.58 18.83 -11.80
C LEU A 49 -2.69 18.81 -10.74
N ARG A 50 -3.87 18.29 -11.11
CA ARG A 50 -4.98 18.12 -10.17
C ARG A 50 -4.64 17.11 -9.08
N ASP A 51 -4.14 15.94 -9.45
CA ASP A 51 -3.77 14.89 -8.51
C ASP A 51 -2.70 15.37 -7.52
N GLU A 52 -1.69 16.12 -8.01
CA GLU A 52 -0.65 16.71 -7.19
C GLU A 52 -1.19 17.79 -6.24
N ALA A 53 -2.08 18.67 -6.73
CA ALA A 53 -2.73 19.68 -5.90
C ALA A 53 -3.60 19.06 -4.79
N GLU A 54 -4.37 18.03 -5.11
CA GLU A 54 -5.19 17.29 -4.14
C GLU A 54 -4.30 16.60 -3.08
N ASN A 55 -3.14 16.06 -3.47
CA ASN A 55 -2.20 15.48 -2.51
C ASN A 55 -1.60 16.54 -1.57
N VAL A 56 -1.22 17.71 -2.09
CA VAL A 56 -0.76 18.83 -1.24
C VAL A 56 -1.84 19.26 -0.26
N GLU A 57 -3.10 19.34 -0.72
CA GLU A 57 -4.24 19.67 0.13
C GLU A 57 -4.51 18.61 1.21
N LYS A 58 -4.45 17.31 0.88
CA LYS A 58 -4.57 16.24 1.88
C LYS A 58 -3.50 16.37 2.96
N LEU A 59 -2.24 16.57 2.58
CA LEU A 59 -1.15 16.73 3.54
C LEU A 59 -1.34 17.98 4.42
N ARG A 60 -1.81 19.09 3.84
CA ARG A 60 -2.16 20.31 4.59
C ARG A 60 -3.25 20.02 5.63
N ASN A 61 -4.28 19.27 5.26
CA ASN A 61 -5.38 18.93 6.17
C ASN A 61 -4.91 18.02 7.32
N TYR A 62 -4.05 17.04 7.04
CA TYR A 62 -3.44 16.20 8.09
C TYR A 62 -2.49 16.98 9.00
N SER A 63 -1.82 18.00 8.47
CA SER A 63 -0.87 18.82 9.23
C SER A 63 -1.53 19.97 9.99
N GLY A 64 -2.86 19.97 10.15
CA GLY A 64 -3.58 20.99 10.92
C GLY A 64 -3.83 22.30 10.18
N GLY A 65 -3.93 22.27 8.84
CA GLY A 65 -4.34 23.40 8.01
C GLY A 65 -3.20 24.20 7.38
N VAL A 66 -1.95 23.94 7.78
CA VAL A 66 -0.75 24.56 7.18
C VAL A 66 0.18 23.47 6.69
N LEU A 67 0.75 23.66 5.51
CA LEU A 67 1.71 22.71 4.96
C LEU A 67 3.04 22.79 5.73
N PRO A 68 3.63 21.66 6.17
CA PRO A 68 4.92 21.67 6.86
C PRO A 68 6.00 22.31 6.01
N ARG A 69 6.88 23.10 6.64
CA ARG A 69 8.00 23.74 5.93
C ARG A 69 8.90 22.67 5.34
N GLY A 70 9.30 22.86 4.09
CA GLY A 70 10.16 21.90 3.38
C GLY A 70 9.42 20.69 2.79
N ALA A 71 8.12 20.50 3.04
CA ALA A 71 7.36 19.39 2.47
C ALA A 71 7.35 19.37 0.93
N LEU A 72 7.41 20.55 0.30
CA LEU A 72 7.49 20.67 -1.17
C LEU A 72 8.92 20.45 -1.71
N LEU A 73 9.96 20.65 -0.88
CA LEU A 73 11.36 20.52 -1.31
C LEU A 73 11.70 19.05 -1.63
N GLY A 74 11.06 18.12 -0.93
CA GLY A 74 11.15 16.68 -1.17
C GLY A 74 10.44 16.17 -2.42
N GLY A 75 9.74 17.06 -3.14
CA GLY A 75 8.95 16.69 -4.32
C GLY A 75 7.69 15.89 -3.99
N SER A 76 7.10 15.31 -5.05
CA SER A 76 5.82 14.61 -4.98
C SER A 76 5.88 13.29 -4.19
N GLU A 77 7.01 12.59 -4.23
CA GLU A 77 7.19 11.32 -3.51
C GLU A 77 7.20 11.49 -1.98
N GLU A 78 7.82 12.57 -1.48
CA GLU A 78 7.82 12.89 -0.05
C GLU A 78 6.41 13.20 0.47
N ILE A 79 5.62 13.92 -0.32
CA ILE A 79 4.22 14.22 -0.01
C ILE A 79 3.41 12.92 0.05
N ARG A 80 3.51 12.06 -0.96
CA ARG A 80 2.81 10.75 -1.00
C ARG A 80 3.17 9.88 0.20
N ARG A 81 4.46 9.77 0.51
CA ARG A 81 4.95 9.00 1.66
C ARG A 81 4.40 9.56 2.97
N SER A 82 4.48 10.87 3.16
CA SER A 82 3.98 11.53 4.38
C SER A 82 2.49 11.25 4.59
N ILE A 83 1.66 11.41 3.54
CA ILE A 83 0.23 11.07 3.58
C ILE A 83 0.03 9.60 3.97
N SER A 84 0.74 8.67 3.34
CA SER A 84 0.61 7.24 3.65
C SER A 84 0.96 6.91 5.10
N THR A 85 1.98 7.57 5.67
CA THR A 85 2.37 7.42 7.08
C THR A 85 1.29 7.95 8.01
N PHE A 86 0.65 9.08 7.69
CA PHE A 86 -0.49 9.59 8.48
C PHE A 86 -1.69 8.64 8.45
N GLU A 87 -2.02 8.06 7.28
CA GLU A 87 -3.11 7.09 7.17
C GLU A 87 -2.83 5.81 7.96
N GLU A 88 -1.58 5.34 7.95
CA GLU A 88 -1.14 4.20 8.74
C GLU A 88 -1.22 4.50 10.25
N ALA A 89 -0.74 5.67 10.68
CA ALA A 89 -0.84 6.12 12.06
C ALA A 89 -2.30 6.19 12.52
N ARG A 90 -3.18 6.82 11.72
CA ARG A 90 -4.63 6.87 12.00
C ARG A 90 -5.25 5.47 12.13
N ARG A 91 -4.84 4.52 11.28
CA ARG A 91 -5.35 3.14 11.34
C ARG A 91 -4.90 2.43 12.63
N ALA A 92 -3.68 2.71 13.09
CA ALA A 92 -3.20 2.21 14.37
C ALA A 92 -3.97 2.82 15.56
N ASP A 93 -4.21 4.13 15.51
CA ASP A 93 -4.93 4.88 16.55
C ASP A 93 -6.41 4.48 16.65
N LEU A 94 -7.05 4.09 15.54
CA LEU A 94 -8.47 3.72 15.50
C LEU A 94 -8.85 2.63 16.52
N LYS A 95 -7.95 1.69 16.82
CA LYS A 95 -8.18 0.66 17.85
C LYS A 95 -8.18 1.23 19.27
N ASN A 96 -7.41 2.29 19.50
CA ASN A 96 -7.26 2.96 20.79
C ASN A 96 -8.31 4.05 21.01
N GLU A 97 -8.83 4.65 19.95
CA GLU A 97 -9.92 5.62 19.98
C GLU A 97 -11.31 4.97 20.12
N ALA A 98 -11.40 3.65 19.93
CA ALA A 98 -12.63 2.90 20.11
C ALA A 98 -13.12 2.98 21.57
N MET A 99 -14.44 2.93 21.75
CA MET A 99 -15.04 2.89 23.09
C MET A 99 -14.52 1.67 23.85
N PRO A 100 -14.11 1.83 25.13
CA PRO A 100 -13.76 0.69 25.97
C PRO A 100 -14.91 -0.33 26.00
N PRO A 101 -14.60 -1.65 25.97
CA PRO A 101 -15.63 -2.67 26.03
C PRO A 101 -16.45 -2.58 27.33
N LEU A 102 -17.71 -2.99 27.24
CA LEU A 102 -18.60 -3.06 28.41
C LEU A 102 -18.09 -4.12 29.40
N ARG A 103 -18.35 -3.93 30.69
CA ARG A 103 -17.85 -4.83 31.75
C ARG A 103 -18.23 -6.30 31.51
N GLU A 104 -19.45 -6.57 31.05
CA GLU A 104 -19.90 -7.93 30.76
C GLU A 104 -19.12 -8.57 29.60
N ASP A 105 -18.78 -7.79 28.58
CA ASP A 105 -18.01 -8.29 27.43
C ASP A 105 -16.54 -8.51 27.80
N VAL A 106 -15.99 -7.69 28.70
CA VAL A 106 -14.67 -7.91 29.30
C VAL A 106 -14.65 -9.22 30.07
N HIS A 107 -15.63 -9.46 30.96
CA HIS A 107 -15.72 -10.71 31.71
C HIS A 107 -15.84 -11.94 30.80
N LYS A 108 -16.68 -11.88 29.74
CA LYS A 108 -16.77 -12.95 28.75
C LYS A 108 -15.45 -13.19 28.02
N GLN A 109 -14.73 -12.13 27.64
CA GLN A 109 -13.41 -12.25 27.01
C GLN A 109 -12.37 -12.84 27.96
N ASP A 110 -12.35 -12.41 29.21
CA ASP A 110 -11.41 -12.90 30.22
C ASP A 110 -11.67 -14.37 30.55
N ASP A 111 -12.93 -14.76 30.71
CA ASP A 111 -13.33 -16.15 30.91
C ASP A 111 -12.96 -17.03 29.70
N ALA A 112 -13.17 -16.53 28.48
CA ALA A 112 -12.77 -17.23 27.27
C ALA A 112 -11.25 -17.39 27.20
N ARG A 113 -10.48 -16.33 27.44
CA ARG A 113 -9.01 -16.39 27.48
C ARG A 113 -8.51 -17.35 28.55
N ALA A 114 -9.13 -17.37 29.73
CA ALA A 114 -8.74 -18.28 30.81
C ALA A 114 -8.97 -19.76 30.43
N ARG A 115 -10.04 -20.06 29.69
CA ARG A 115 -10.29 -21.40 29.14
C ARG A 115 -9.23 -21.79 28.12
N ASP A 116 -8.96 -20.92 27.15
CA ASP A 116 -7.96 -21.17 26.10
C ASP A 116 -6.56 -21.39 26.69
N LEU A 117 -6.16 -20.55 27.66
CA LEU A 117 -4.90 -20.69 28.40
C LEU A 117 -4.80 -22.04 29.09
N ARG A 118 -5.87 -22.46 29.77
CA ARG A 118 -5.89 -23.74 30.47
C ARG A 118 -5.77 -24.92 29.50
N GLU A 119 -6.45 -24.85 28.36
CA GLU A 119 -6.32 -25.87 27.32
C GLU A 119 -4.90 -25.92 26.72
N GLN A 120 -4.25 -24.78 26.53
CA GLN A 120 -2.86 -24.72 26.09
C GLN A 120 -1.91 -25.34 27.11
N ILE A 121 -2.07 -25.04 28.40
CA ILE A 121 -1.26 -25.64 29.47
C ILE A 121 -1.45 -27.15 29.49
N ASP A 122 -2.69 -27.64 29.45
CA ASP A 122 -2.97 -29.07 29.47
C ASP A 122 -2.35 -29.79 28.25
N LYS A 123 -2.41 -29.16 27.06
CA LYS A 123 -1.73 -29.66 25.86
C LYS A 123 -0.21 -29.68 26.03
N GLU A 124 0.40 -28.61 26.53
CA GLU A 124 1.85 -28.55 26.76
C GLU A 124 2.31 -29.62 27.77
N VAL A 125 1.59 -29.77 28.89
CA VAL A 125 1.87 -30.81 29.90
C VAL A 125 1.80 -32.20 29.28
N SER A 126 0.77 -32.48 28.48
CA SER A 126 0.63 -33.76 27.78
C SER A 126 1.78 -34.02 26.79
N ASN A 127 2.20 -32.99 26.07
CA ASN A 127 3.29 -33.06 25.10
C ASN A 127 4.63 -33.33 25.81
N VAL A 128 4.90 -32.64 26.92
CA VAL A 128 6.08 -32.88 27.78
C VAL A 128 6.09 -34.30 28.36
N GLN A 129 4.93 -34.86 28.72
CA GLN A 129 4.82 -36.25 29.13
C GLN A 129 5.11 -37.23 27.99
N GLN A 130 4.69 -36.93 26.76
CA GLN A 130 5.06 -37.73 25.59
C GLN A 130 6.58 -37.70 25.33
N PHE A 131 7.23 -36.55 25.48
CA PHE A 131 8.70 -36.46 25.38
C PHE A 131 9.42 -37.20 26.52
N ARG A 132 8.91 -37.13 27.76
CA ARG A 132 9.46 -37.91 28.89
C ARG A 132 9.36 -39.42 28.69
N ASN A 133 8.31 -39.88 28.00
CA ASN A 133 8.08 -41.30 27.75
C ASN A 133 8.78 -41.82 26.49
N SER A 134 9.40 -40.93 25.70
CA SER A 134 10.22 -41.35 24.56
C SER A 134 11.58 -41.89 25.03
N PRO A 135 12.00 -43.09 24.59
CA PRO A 135 13.28 -43.65 24.98
C PRO A 135 14.41 -42.77 24.42
N ARG A 136 15.31 -42.29 25.29
CA ARG A 136 16.50 -41.52 24.88
C ARG A 136 17.32 -42.37 23.92
N GLN A 137 17.24 -42.05 22.64
CA GLN A 137 18.09 -42.62 21.59
C GLN A 137 19.51 -42.12 21.84
N TYR A 138 20.30 -42.85 22.63
CA TYR A 138 21.71 -42.52 22.82
C TYR A 138 22.44 -42.85 21.52
N SER A 139 22.98 -41.80 20.88
CA SER A 139 23.85 -41.92 19.70
C SER A 139 25.16 -42.58 20.11
N THR A 140 25.41 -43.78 19.60
CA THR A 140 26.69 -44.47 19.75
C THR A 140 27.64 -44.03 18.64
N SER A 141 28.05 -42.75 18.63
CA SER A 141 29.18 -42.34 17.80
C SER A 141 30.45 -42.95 18.40
N SER A 142 30.95 -43.98 17.70
CA SER A 142 32.22 -44.63 18.03
C SER A 142 33.36 -43.61 18.01
N ILE A 143 33.86 -43.24 19.18
CA ILE A 143 35.14 -42.54 19.31
C ILE A 143 36.22 -43.61 19.28
N LYS A 144 36.82 -43.80 18.10
CA LYS A 144 38.05 -44.58 17.93
C LYS A 144 39.23 -43.78 18.48
N LYS A 145 40.09 -44.45 19.27
CA LYS A 145 41.46 -44.01 19.55
C LYS A 145 42.37 -44.38 18.39
#